data_AF-A0A3B4UDI3-F1
#
_entry.id   AF-A0A3B4UDI3-F1
#
_cell.length_a   1.000
_cell.length_b   1.000
_cell.length_c   1.000
_cell.angle_alpha   90.00
_cell.angle_beta   90.00
_cell.angle_gamma   90.00
#
_symmetry.space_group_name_H-M   'P 1'
#
loop_
_entity.id
_entity.type
_entity.pdbx_description
1 polymer ?
#
loop_
_entity_poly.entity_id
_entity_poly.type
_entity_poly.pdbx_seq_one_letter_code
_entity_poly.pdbx_strand_id
1 'polypeptide(L)'
;MLNRIFLVCLFVGLYSAGSSLSCRWMDHKFRQYSENSLDLLETMVNNSTNTTEDAEVEHTVAFPNDLYSQASKASAEDKLGFTVQVLDEVAVLFDEDHSNASWEEKTEKDFLGVVTQQADGLRSCIGSHSHKKKNKKVHMYFKRLSSHVLEGMGHSAESWELIRKEIKSHLMRVDQLVSSLLTAN
;
A
#
# COMPACT_ATOMS: atom_id res chain seq x y z
N MET A 1 -12.14 55.99 20.10
CA MET A 1 -12.14 55.11 18.92
C MET A 1 -11.33 53.84 19.22
N LEU A 2 -11.81 53.00 20.14
CA LEU A 2 -11.14 51.74 20.49
C LEU A 2 -12.13 50.55 20.57
N ASN A 3 -13.37 50.75 20.10
CA ASN A 3 -14.46 49.78 20.26
C ASN A 3 -14.95 49.17 18.94
N ARG A 4 -14.29 49.49 17.82
CA ARG A 4 -14.60 48.92 16.49
C ARG A 4 -13.56 47.90 15.99
N ILE A 5 -12.37 47.89 16.60
CA ILE A 5 -11.29 46.95 16.22
C ILE A 5 -11.50 45.58 16.86
N PHE A 6 -12.17 45.49 18.01
CA PHE A 6 -12.46 44.22 18.69
C PHE A 6 -13.47 43.32 17.96
N LEU A 7 -14.28 43.86 17.05
CA LEU A 7 -15.28 43.09 16.29
C LEU A 7 -14.74 42.47 15.01
N VAL A 8 -13.56 42.90 14.53
CA VAL A 8 -12.95 42.35 13.30
C VAL A 8 -12.01 41.18 13.61
N CYS A 9 -11.50 41.09 14.84
CA CYS A 9 -10.64 39.98 15.26
C CYS A 9 -11.41 38.74 15.77
N LEU A 10 -12.71 38.87 16.05
CA LEU A 10 -13.55 37.76 16.54
C LEU A 10 -14.12 36.87 15.43
N PHE A 11 -14.03 37.26 14.16
CA PHE A 11 -14.44 36.42 13.01
C PHE A 11 -13.27 35.73 12.30
N VAL A 12 -12.03 36.02 12.71
CA VAL A 12 -10.81 35.35 12.19
C VAL A 12 -10.28 34.30 13.18
N GLY A 13 -10.96 34.14 14.33
CA GLY A 13 -10.68 33.09 15.30
C GLY A 13 -11.41 31.79 14.96
N LEU A 14 -10.66 30.82 14.42
CA LEU A 14 -10.94 29.38 14.47
C LEU A 14 -12.02 28.82 13.52
N TYR A 15 -11.81 28.97 12.21
CA TYR A 15 -12.05 27.86 11.26
C TYR A 15 -10.87 26.87 11.23
N SER A 16 -10.31 26.56 12.41
CA SER A 16 -9.25 25.56 12.58
C SER A 16 -9.63 24.53 13.64
N ALA A 17 -10.92 24.33 13.87
CA ALA A 17 -11.43 23.07 14.38
C ALA A 17 -11.27 22.05 13.25
N GLY A 18 -10.45 21.03 13.50
CA GLY A 18 -9.89 20.13 12.49
C GLY A 18 -10.89 19.74 11.41
N SER A 19 -10.54 20.02 10.16
CA SER A 19 -10.95 19.11 9.09
C SER A 19 -10.44 17.75 9.51
N SER A 20 -11.33 16.92 10.05
CA SER A 20 -11.16 15.48 9.90
C SER A 20 -10.87 15.29 8.40
N LEU A 21 -9.81 14.56 8.07
CA LEU A 21 -9.53 14.22 6.68
C LEU A 21 -10.66 13.30 6.19
N SER A 22 -11.87 13.83 5.95
CA SER A 22 -12.88 13.14 5.19
C SER A 22 -12.45 13.18 3.73
N CYS A 23 -11.53 12.29 3.40
CA CYS A 23 -11.26 12.02 2.01
C CYS A 23 -12.45 11.23 1.47
N ARG A 24 -13.29 11.89 0.69
CA ARG A 24 -14.47 11.28 0.06
C ARG A 24 -14.14 10.01 -0.72
N TRP A 25 -12.94 9.93 -1.31
CA TRP A 25 -12.50 8.70 -1.99
C TRP A 25 -12.31 7.56 -0.99
N MET A 26 -11.63 7.80 0.14
CA MET A 26 -11.46 6.78 1.18
C MET A 26 -12.80 6.30 1.74
N ASP A 27 -13.71 7.23 2.04
CA ASP A 27 -15.01 6.93 2.66
C ASP A 27 -15.89 6.00 1.80
N HIS A 28 -15.77 6.08 0.47
CA HIS A 28 -16.68 5.38 -0.45
C HIS A 28 -16.02 4.30 -1.29
N LYS A 29 -14.70 4.33 -1.46
CA LYS A 29 -14.00 3.48 -2.42
C LYS A 29 -12.91 2.63 -1.82
N PHE A 30 -12.23 3.07 -0.76
CA PHE A 30 -11.06 2.36 -0.26
C PHE A 30 -11.32 0.88 0.03
N ARG A 31 -12.38 0.59 0.78
CA ARG A 31 -12.74 -0.78 1.15
C ARG A 31 -12.98 -1.68 -0.06
N GLN A 32 -13.71 -1.18 -1.07
CA GLN A 32 -13.96 -1.91 -2.32
C GLN A 32 -12.65 -2.26 -3.03
N TYR A 33 -11.71 -1.30 -3.15
CA TYR A 33 -10.42 -1.55 -3.79
C TYR A 33 -9.55 -2.51 -2.98
N SER A 34 -9.55 -2.38 -1.66
CA SER A 34 -8.81 -3.26 -0.75
C SER A 34 -9.29 -4.71 -0.86
N GLU A 35 -10.61 -4.94 -0.76
CA GLU A 35 -11.25 -6.25 -0.92
C GLU A 35 -10.96 -6.83 -2.32
N ASN A 36 -11.18 -6.04 -3.39
CA ASN A 36 -10.92 -6.50 -4.77
C ASN A 36 -9.45 -6.87 -5.01
N SER A 37 -8.50 -6.12 -4.44
CA SER A 37 -7.07 -6.41 -4.60
C SER A 37 -6.69 -7.75 -3.97
N LEU A 38 -7.26 -8.06 -2.79
CA LEU A 38 -7.05 -9.33 -2.10
C LEU A 38 -7.73 -10.48 -2.83
N ASP A 39 -8.98 -10.31 -3.27
CA ASP A 39 -9.74 -11.35 -3.99
C ASP A 39 -9.05 -11.75 -5.30
N LEU A 40 -8.55 -10.76 -6.07
CA LEU A 40 -7.81 -11.02 -7.30
C LEU A 40 -6.50 -11.76 -7.01
N LEU A 41 -5.76 -11.34 -5.98
CA LEU A 41 -4.51 -11.99 -5.59
C LEU A 41 -4.72 -13.42 -5.05
N GLU A 42 -5.86 -13.69 -4.42
CA GLU A 42 -6.26 -15.05 -4.00
C GLU A 42 -6.70 -15.91 -5.19
N THR A 43 -7.31 -15.31 -6.21
CA THR A 43 -7.68 -16.01 -7.43
C THR A 43 -6.45 -16.45 -8.23
N MET A 44 -5.33 -15.76 -8.10
CA MET A 44 -4.05 -16.15 -8.71
C MET A 44 -3.39 -17.38 -8.07
N VAL A 45 -3.95 -17.97 -7.00
CA VAL A 45 -3.34 -19.14 -6.35
C VAL A 45 -3.17 -20.29 -7.35
N ASN A 46 -1.93 -20.77 -7.49
CA ASN A 46 -1.68 -22.02 -8.19
C ASN A 46 -1.92 -23.23 -7.26
N ASN A 47 -2.73 -24.19 -7.70
CA ASN A 47 -2.92 -25.47 -7.02
C ASN A 47 -1.77 -26.48 -7.28
N SER A 48 -0.82 -26.15 -8.16
CA SER A 48 0.16 -27.09 -8.71
C SER A 48 1.54 -27.05 -8.04
N THR A 49 1.81 -26.13 -7.12
CA THR A 49 3.11 -26.02 -6.44
C THR A 49 3.01 -26.53 -5.01
N ASN A 50 3.50 -27.76 -4.77
CA ASN A 50 3.99 -28.14 -3.44
C ASN A 50 5.24 -27.30 -3.18
N THR A 51 5.10 -26.12 -2.55
CA THR A 51 6.24 -25.31 -2.12
C THR A 51 7.15 -26.21 -1.28
N THR A 52 8.37 -26.49 -1.75
CA THR A 52 9.34 -27.27 -0.99
C THR A 52 9.89 -26.39 0.13
N GLU A 53 9.68 -26.80 1.38
CA GLU A 53 10.06 -26.04 2.59
C GLU A 53 11.53 -25.54 2.56
N ASP A 54 12.44 -26.30 1.92
CA ASP A 54 13.86 -25.96 1.79
C ASP A 54 14.11 -24.71 0.93
N ALA A 55 13.33 -24.50 -0.13
CA ALA A 55 13.45 -23.32 -1.00
C ALA A 55 12.88 -22.06 -0.33
N GLU A 56 11.89 -22.22 0.56
CA GLU A 56 11.35 -21.09 1.34
C GLU A 56 12.44 -20.51 2.25
N VAL A 57 13.32 -21.31 2.86
CA VAL A 57 14.32 -20.80 3.81
C VAL A 57 15.46 -20.03 3.13
N GLU A 58 15.98 -20.51 2.00
CA GLU A 58 17.16 -19.90 1.35
C GLU A 58 16.88 -18.52 0.75
N HIS A 59 15.68 -18.32 0.20
CA HIS A 59 15.30 -17.09 -0.53
C HIS A 59 14.35 -16.17 0.26
N THR A 60 14.19 -16.33 1.58
CA THR A 60 13.31 -15.45 2.36
C THR A 60 13.88 -14.04 2.56
N VAL A 61 13.01 -13.04 2.41
CA VAL A 61 13.25 -11.67 2.89
C VAL A 61 12.35 -11.43 4.10
N ALA A 62 12.93 -11.06 5.23
CA ALA A 62 12.15 -10.83 6.45
C ALA A 62 11.15 -9.68 6.27
N PHE A 63 9.86 -9.94 6.55
CA PHE A 63 8.78 -8.96 6.43
C PHE A 63 9.07 -7.70 7.27
N PRO A 64 8.83 -6.47 6.75
CA PRO A 64 9.32 -5.24 7.36
C PRO A 64 8.37 -4.72 8.46
N ASN A 65 8.13 -5.53 9.49
CA ASN A 65 7.21 -5.24 10.60
C ASN A 65 7.49 -3.90 11.30
N ASP A 66 8.77 -3.54 11.45
CA ASP A 66 9.17 -2.28 12.08
C ASP A 66 8.72 -1.06 11.27
N LEU A 67 8.71 -1.15 9.93
CA LEU A 67 8.28 -0.04 9.06
C LEU A 67 6.78 0.19 9.21
N TYR A 68 5.98 -0.88 9.24
CA TYR A 68 4.55 -0.80 9.52
C TYR A 68 4.25 -0.29 10.93
N SER A 69 5.05 -0.69 11.91
CA SER A 69 4.91 -0.23 13.31
C SER A 69 5.27 1.24 13.49
N GLN A 70 6.18 1.78 12.66
CA GLN A 70 6.48 3.21 12.60
C GLN A 70 5.35 3.96 11.90
N ALA A 71 4.87 3.45 10.76
CA ALA A 71 3.77 4.05 10.00
C ALA A 71 2.47 4.13 10.82
N SER A 72 2.14 3.10 11.62
CA SER A 72 0.93 3.08 12.45
C SER A 72 0.87 4.18 13.52
N LYS A 73 2.03 4.72 13.93
CA LYS A 73 2.17 5.81 14.89
C LYS A 73 2.33 7.19 14.24
N ALA A 74 2.41 7.24 12.91
CA ALA A 74 2.59 8.48 12.17
C ALA A 74 1.27 9.25 12.02
N SER A 75 1.35 10.47 11.47
CA SER A 75 0.15 11.27 11.15
C SER A 75 -0.73 10.59 10.10
N ALA A 76 -2.00 10.97 9.99
CA ALA A 76 -2.91 10.40 8.99
C ALA A 76 -2.35 10.53 7.57
N GLU A 77 -1.80 11.69 7.23
CA GLU A 77 -1.19 11.92 5.92
C GLU A 77 0.09 11.07 5.69
N ASP A 78 0.90 10.86 6.73
CA ASP A 78 2.07 9.97 6.66
C ASP A 78 1.68 8.50 6.49
N LYS A 79 0.60 8.06 7.15
CA LYS A 79 0.03 6.72 6.96
C LYS A 79 -0.41 6.52 5.52
N LEU A 80 -1.13 7.49 4.94
CA LEU A 80 -1.56 7.45 3.54
C LEU A 80 -0.37 7.46 2.59
N GLY A 81 0.61 8.34 2.81
CA GLY A 81 1.83 8.39 1.99
C GLY A 81 2.63 7.09 2.05
N PHE A 82 2.72 6.45 3.22
CA PHE A 82 3.34 5.14 3.37
C PHE A 82 2.57 4.07 2.60
N THR A 83 1.24 4.01 2.73
CA THR A 83 0.41 3.05 1.99
C THR A 83 0.53 3.23 0.49
N VAL A 84 0.45 4.47 0.00
CA VAL A 84 0.64 4.80 -1.42
C VAL A 84 1.99 4.31 -1.92
N GLN A 85 3.07 4.53 -1.16
CA GLN A 85 4.37 4.00 -1.54
C GLN A 85 4.38 2.47 -1.59
N VAL A 86 3.79 1.77 -0.62
CA VAL A 86 3.73 0.30 -0.65
C VAL A 86 2.99 -0.17 -1.90
N LEU A 87 1.84 0.41 -2.24
CA LEU A 87 1.07 0.04 -3.43
C LEU A 87 1.83 0.34 -4.73
N ASP A 88 2.55 1.48 -4.81
CA ASP A 88 3.42 1.79 -5.96
C ASP A 88 4.53 0.74 -6.11
N GLU A 89 5.16 0.30 -5.02
CA GLU A 89 6.26 -0.68 -5.09
C GLU A 89 5.73 -2.08 -5.40
N VAL A 90 4.49 -2.42 -4.98
CA VAL A 90 3.79 -3.63 -5.45
C VAL A 90 3.57 -3.55 -6.95
N ALA A 91 3.05 -2.43 -7.47
CA ALA A 91 2.82 -2.26 -8.91
C ALA A 91 4.12 -2.40 -9.71
N VAL A 92 5.20 -1.75 -9.27
CA VAL A 92 6.52 -1.85 -9.90
C VAL A 92 7.06 -3.29 -9.88
N LEU A 93 6.86 -4.04 -8.80
CA LEU A 93 7.30 -5.43 -8.72
C LEU A 93 6.54 -6.34 -9.71
N PHE A 94 5.24 -6.08 -9.92
CA PHE A 94 4.41 -6.83 -10.87
C PHE A 94 4.58 -6.35 -12.32
N ASP A 95 5.30 -5.27 -12.58
CA ASP A 95 5.71 -4.88 -13.95
C ASP A 95 6.93 -5.70 -14.45
N GLU A 96 7.56 -6.53 -13.61
CA GLU A 96 8.65 -7.42 -13.99
C GLU A 96 8.17 -8.61 -14.83
N ASP A 97 9.08 -9.38 -15.44
CA ASP A 97 8.69 -10.52 -16.27
C ASP A 97 8.13 -11.68 -15.42
N HIS A 98 6.82 -11.84 -15.52
CA HIS A 98 6.02 -12.87 -14.87
C HIS A 98 5.53 -13.93 -15.87
N SER A 99 6.16 -14.08 -17.05
CA SER A 99 5.77 -15.10 -18.06
C SER A 99 5.80 -16.53 -17.54
N ASN A 100 6.62 -16.77 -16.52
CA ASN A 100 6.80 -18.05 -15.85
C ASN A 100 5.89 -18.19 -14.62
N ALA A 101 5.20 -17.12 -14.20
CA ALA A 101 4.12 -17.24 -13.24
C ALA A 101 3.01 -18.08 -13.87
N SER A 102 2.43 -18.97 -13.09
CA SER A 102 1.34 -19.85 -13.52
C SER A 102 -0.04 -19.18 -13.51
N TRP A 103 -0.08 -17.85 -13.46
CA TRP A 103 -1.29 -17.06 -13.25
C TRP A 103 -2.02 -16.79 -14.56
N GLU A 104 -3.33 -16.54 -14.47
CA GLU A 104 -4.09 -16.06 -15.61
C GLU A 104 -3.76 -14.59 -15.89
N GLU A 105 -3.20 -14.30 -17.07
CA GLU A 105 -2.78 -12.95 -17.50
C GLU A 105 -3.86 -11.88 -17.28
N LYS A 106 -5.13 -12.22 -17.52
CA LYS A 106 -6.24 -11.29 -17.30
C LYS A 106 -6.39 -10.93 -15.82
N THR A 107 -6.37 -11.93 -14.93
CA THR A 107 -6.54 -11.75 -13.49
C THR A 107 -5.37 -10.94 -12.91
N GLU A 108 -4.16 -11.20 -13.39
CA GLU A 108 -2.97 -10.41 -13.09
C GLU A 108 -3.09 -8.94 -13.50
N LYS A 109 -3.49 -8.69 -14.74
CA LYS A 109 -3.69 -7.34 -15.25
C LYS A 109 -4.78 -6.59 -14.47
N ASP A 110 -5.86 -7.28 -14.13
CA ASP A 110 -6.96 -6.71 -13.34
C ASP A 110 -6.45 -6.34 -11.93
N PHE A 111 -5.63 -7.18 -11.30
CA PHE A 111 -5.00 -6.88 -10.00
C PHE A 111 -4.09 -5.65 -10.06
N LEU A 112 -3.18 -5.59 -11.03
CA LEU A 112 -2.28 -4.44 -11.20
C LEU A 112 -3.07 -3.15 -11.42
N GLY A 113 -4.15 -3.23 -12.22
CA GLY A 113 -5.08 -2.12 -12.42
C GLY A 113 -5.75 -1.65 -11.13
N VAL A 114 -6.25 -2.58 -10.31
CA VAL A 114 -6.89 -2.27 -9.02
C VAL A 114 -5.89 -1.67 -8.03
N VAL A 115 -4.69 -2.23 -7.88
CA VAL A 115 -3.63 -1.72 -6.98
C VAL A 115 -3.21 -0.30 -7.38
N THR A 116 -3.00 -0.06 -8.67
CA THR A 116 -2.63 1.26 -9.20
C THR A 116 -3.73 2.29 -8.92
N GLN A 117 -4.99 1.94 -9.21
CA GLN A 117 -6.14 2.82 -8.95
C GLN A 117 -6.35 3.08 -7.46
N GLN A 118 -6.06 2.10 -6.60
CA GLN A 118 -6.10 2.27 -5.15
C GLN A 118 -5.03 3.27 -4.69
N ALA A 119 -3.81 3.17 -5.22
CA ALA A 119 -2.71 4.10 -4.93
C ALA A 119 -3.08 5.54 -5.35
N ASP A 120 -3.60 5.73 -6.57
CA ASP A 120 -4.01 7.05 -7.07
C ASP A 120 -5.17 7.64 -6.28
N GLY A 121 -6.13 6.80 -5.91
CA GLY A 121 -7.24 7.16 -5.04
C GLY A 121 -6.78 7.69 -3.69
N LEU A 122 -5.88 6.97 -3.01
CA LEU A 122 -5.31 7.40 -1.74
C LEU A 122 -4.42 8.64 -1.90
N ARG A 123 -3.67 8.74 -3.00
CA ARG A 123 -2.86 9.92 -3.31
C ARG A 123 -3.71 11.18 -3.47
N SER A 124 -4.93 11.07 -3.98
CA SER A 124 -5.89 12.20 -4.05
C SER A 124 -6.30 12.75 -2.67
N CYS A 125 -6.12 11.96 -1.61
CA CYS A 125 -6.41 12.34 -0.22
C CYS A 125 -5.25 13.04 0.48
N ILE A 126 -4.07 13.08 -0.15
CA ILE A 126 -2.85 13.66 0.41
C ILE A 126 -2.76 15.11 -0.10
N GLY A 127 -2.46 16.07 0.78
CA GLY A 127 -2.41 17.47 0.39
C GLY A 127 -1.32 17.72 -0.66
N SER A 128 -1.57 18.61 -1.62
CA SER A 128 -0.61 18.93 -2.69
C SER A 128 0.73 19.48 -2.19
N HIS A 129 0.82 19.92 -0.92
CA HIS A 129 2.05 20.39 -0.28
C HIS A 129 2.83 19.28 0.44
N SER A 130 2.26 18.08 0.52
CA SER A 130 2.91 16.88 1.05
C SER A 130 3.79 16.25 -0.02
N HIS A 131 4.83 16.99 -0.44
CA HIS A 131 5.96 16.41 -1.15
C HIS A 131 6.84 15.67 -0.14
N LYS A 132 6.28 14.64 0.50
CA LYS A 132 7.01 13.84 1.47
C LYS A 132 7.94 12.88 0.75
N LYS A 133 9.18 12.85 1.23
CA LYS A 133 10.25 12.01 0.69
C LYS A 133 9.88 10.53 0.86
N LYS A 134 9.93 9.76 -0.23
CA LYS A 134 9.74 8.30 -0.20
C LYS A 134 10.62 7.65 0.87
N ASN A 135 10.06 6.69 1.60
CA ASN A 135 10.78 5.90 2.58
C ASN A 135 11.76 4.96 1.87
N LYS A 136 13.05 5.28 1.93
CA LYS A 136 14.11 4.49 1.28
C LYS A 136 14.15 3.04 1.77
N LYS A 137 13.75 2.76 3.02
CA LYS A 137 13.78 1.40 3.56
C LYS A 137 12.68 0.53 2.94
N VAL A 138 11.50 1.10 2.66
CA VAL A 138 10.43 0.40 1.94
C VAL A 138 10.93 0.03 0.53
N HIS A 139 11.46 1.02 -0.19
CA HIS A 139 12.02 0.79 -1.53
C HIS A 139 13.12 -0.29 -1.54
N MET A 140 14.08 -0.21 -0.63
CA MET A 140 15.14 -1.22 -0.52
C MET A 140 14.61 -2.62 -0.18
N TYR A 141 13.50 -2.70 0.57
CA TYR A 141 12.88 -3.98 0.90
C TYR A 141 12.26 -4.62 -0.36
N PHE A 142 11.47 -3.87 -1.14
CA PHE A 142 10.90 -4.39 -2.40
C PHE A 142 11.99 -4.74 -3.43
N LYS A 143 13.07 -3.95 -3.48
CA LYS A 143 14.25 -4.30 -4.29
C LYS A 143 14.88 -5.64 -3.88
N ARG A 144 14.86 -5.99 -2.59
CA ARG A 144 15.34 -7.30 -2.11
C ARG A 144 14.40 -8.43 -2.50
N LEU A 145 13.09 -8.19 -2.54
CA LEU A 145 12.15 -9.17 -3.07
C LEU A 145 12.46 -9.48 -4.54
N SER A 146 12.59 -8.45 -5.37
CA SER A 146 13.00 -8.58 -6.78
C SER A 146 14.33 -9.34 -6.90
N SER A 147 15.42 -8.84 -6.29
CA SER A 147 16.75 -9.44 -6.48
C SER A 147 17.00 -10.79 -5.78
N HIS A 148 16.48 -11.01 -4.58
CA HIS A 148 16.77 -12.24 -3.83
C HIS A 148 15.75 -13.35 -4.08
N VAL A 149 14.50 -13.00 -4.36
CA VAL A 149 13.43 -13.98 -4.61
C VAL A 149 13.28 -14.21 -6.11
N LEU A 150 12.90 -13.17 -6.87
CA LEU A 150 12.62 -13.34 -8.30
C LEU A 150 13.90 -13.64 -9.08
N GLU A 151 14.89 -12.74 -9.10
CA GLU A 151 16.13 -12.95 -9.84
C GLU A 151 16.91 -14.18 -9.29
N GLY A 152 16.97 -14.32 -7.97
CA GLY A 152 17.68 -15.42 -7.29
C GLY A 152 17.14 -16.81 -7.63
N MET A 153 15.84 -16.93 -7.92
CA MET A 153 15.19 -18.18 -8.33
C MET A 153 14.87 -18.23 -9.82
N GLY A 154 15.39 -17.27 -10.62
CA GLY A 154 15.22 -17.24 -12.07
C GLY A 154 13.79 -16.98 -12.54
N HIS A 155 13.03 -16.15 -11.80
CA HIS A 155 11.62 -15.83 -12.05
C HIS A 155 10.76 -17.09 -12.17
N SER A 156 11.06 -18.15 -11.41
CA SER A 156 10.28 -19.39 -11.46
C SER A 156 8.86 -19.21 -10.92
N ALA A 157 7.96 -20.14 -11.24
CA ALA A 157 6.60 -20.15 -10.70
C ALA A 157 6.59 -20.15 -9.16
N GLU A 158 7.52 -20.89 -8.54
CA GLU A 158 7.68 -20.94 -7.08
C GLU A 158 8.08 -19.57 -6.51
N SER A 159 8.98 -18.85 -7.17
CA SER A 159 9.39 -17.51 -6.75
C SER A 159 8.23 -16.51 -6.78
N TRP A 160 7.40 -16.58 -7.81
CA TRP A 160 6.20 -15.75 -7.94
C TRP A 160 5.15 -16.11 -6.89
N GLU A 161 4.99 -17.39 -6.53
CA GLU A 161 4.12 -17.79 -5.43
C GLU A 161 4.61 -17.26 -4.06
N LEU A 162 5.92 -17.21 -3.83
CA LEU A 162 6.49 -16.55 -2.65
C LEU A 162 6.19 -15.06 -2.63
N ILE A 163 6.40 -14.37 -3.77
CA ILE A 163 6.04 -12.96 -3.92
C ILE A 163 4.56 -12.74 -3.65
N ARG A 164 3.65 -13.53 -4.22
CA ARG A 164 2.20 -13.41 -4.02
C ARG A 164 1.82 -13.52 -2.54
N LYS A 165 2.38 -14.48 -1.80
CA LYS A 165 2.16 -14.62 -0.34
C LYS A 165 2.66 -13.39 0.43
N GLU A 166 3.83 -12.86 0.07
CA GLU A 166 4.40 -11.68 0.71
C GLU A 166 3.54 -10.43 0.43
N ILE A 167 3.08 -10.28 -0.80
CA ILE A 167 2.27 -9.15 -1.27
C ILE A 167 0.88 -9.20 -0.62
N LYS A 168 0.30 -10.39 -0.43
CA LYS A 168 -0.92 -10.56 0.37
C LYS A 168 -0.74 -9.98 1.77
N SER A 169 0.38 -10.28 2.42
CA SER A 169 0.71 -9.73 3.74
C SER A 169 0.83 -8.20 3.70
N HIS A 170 1.46 -7.63 2.67
CA HIS A 170 1.51 -6.18 2.48
C HIS A 170 0.13 -5.54 2.34
N LEU A 171 -0.74 -6.10 1.49
CA LEU A 171 -2.10 -5.62 1.25
C LEU A 171 -2.94 -5.63 2.54
N MET A 172 -2.91 -6.73 3.29
CA MET A 172 -3.58 -6.82 4.59
C MET A 172 -3.08 -5.77 5.59
N ARG A 173 -1.76 -5.50 5.61
CA ARG A 173 -1.16 -4.55 6.54
C ARG A 173 -1.48 -3.10 6.17
N VAL A 174 -1.54 -2.75 4.88
CA VAL A 174 -1.97 -1.41 4.47
C VAL A 174 -3.48 -1.21 4.61
N ASP A 175 -4.28 -2.27 4.43
CA ASP A 175 -5.71 -2.25 4.76
C ASP A 175 -5.93 -1.85 6.21
N GLN A 176 -5.31 -2.58 7.14
CA GLN A 176 -5.38 -2.27 8.58
C GLN A 176 -4.94 -0.82 8.87
N LEU A 177 -3.87 -0.36 8.21
CA LEU A 177 -3.32 0.96 8.42
C LEU A 177 -4.31 2.06 8.01
N VAL A 178 -4.91 1.94 6.82
CA VAL A 178 -5.86 2.95 6.31
C VAL A 178 -7.22 2.82 6.98
N SER A 179 -7.71 1.61 7.25
CA SER A 179 -8.95 1.37 7.99
C SER A 179 -8.91 1.98 9.40
N SER A 180 -7.74 2.06 10.04
CA SER A 180 -7.56 2.77 11.32
C SER A 180 -7.85 4.27 11.25
N LEU A 181 -7.87 4.86 10.06
CA LEU A 181 -8.22 6.27 9.82
C LEU A 181 -9.73 6.47 9.63
N LEU A 182 -10.45 5.42 9.21
CA LEU A 182 -11.89 5.45 8.97
C LEU A 182 -12.70 5.23 10.25
N THR A 183 -12.15 4.50 11.21
CA THR A 183 -12.80 4.18 12.49
C THR A 183 -12.58 5.22 13.59
N ALA A 184 -11.73 6.22 13.35
CA ALA A 184 -11.31 7.21 14.36
C ALA A 184 -12.22 8.45 14.48
N ASN A 185 -13.51 8.35 14.10
CA ASN A 185 -14.50 9.41 14.25
C ASN A 185 -15.34 9.25 15.51
#